data_AF-A1AS59-F1
#
_entry.id   AF-A1AS59-F1
#
_cell.length_a   1.000
_cell.length_b   1.000
_cell.length_c   1.000
_cell.angle_alpha   90.00
_cell.angle_beta   90.00
_cell.angle_gamma   90.00
#
_symmetry.space_group_name_H-M   'P 1'
#
loop_
_entity.id
_entity.type
_entity.pdbx_description
1 polymer ?
#
loop_
_entity_poly.entity_id
_entity_poly.type
_entity_poly.pdbx_seq_one_letter_code
_entity_poly.pdbx_strand_id
1 'polypeptide(L)'
;MNDLVERARAHAVQNHARINQRLKYILQPYDVHLKAVADLVASVTDDPETIASAWLHDTLEDTPATFEDISRDFGPGVACLVTELTDVSKPSDGNRAARKEIDRRHLALASPRAKTVKLADLIVNSQDICKHDERFGRVYIVEMMALLAVLHEGDAILYERAGRVVEKCARTLGVVESSSLSEQSDGIESSPQEVELFSRYRGIRLLIEAFTARDIFEPLLSFDGGGDPEGMRQACGRHNCSVVGIREEGSIVGYLLSDDLHPGSPVPVAHPILPQQTVQLEDSLSDVIHVLSSFSYCFVLLDGSIIGVVGRPNVEKPVVRMWLFGMIILVEMAVVESIRRHLPDGAWQEFVSEGRLNKARQLLEERTRRKLGGDLLDCLQFSDKMAVAMLRVATFKESGFASAAATKKVIKELESLRNNLAHGQDITRNDWPQIVRMTRRLHMLLKR
;
A
#
# COMPACT_ATOMS: atom_id res chain seq x y z
N MET A 1 -0.23 -14.23 -30.79
CA MET A 1 -0.17 -13.30 -29.63
C MET A 1 0.63 -12.10 -30.05
N ASN A 2 0.09 -10.90 -29.81
CA ASN A 2 0.77 -9.63 -30.06
C ASN A 2 1.98 -9.50 -29.11
N ASP A 3 3.11 -8.97 -29.60
CA ASP A 3 4.35 -8.78 -28.83
C ASP A 3 4.10 -8.06 -27.49
N LEU A 4 3.18 -7.08 -27.48
CA LEU A 4 2.77 -6.34 -26.29
C LEU A 4 2.23 -7.24 -25.16
N VAL A 5 1.37 -8.20 -25.48
CA VAL A 5 0.69 -9.06 -24.48
C VAL A 5 1.68 -10.03 -23.85
N GLU A 6 2.60 -10.61 -24.63
CA GLU A 6 3.63 -11.51 -24.10
C GLU A 6 4.62 -10.76 -23.19
N ARG A 7 4.99 -9.53 -23.57
CA ARG A 7 5.82 -8.67 -22.73
C ARG A 7 5.12 -8.30 -21.41
N ALA A 8 3.84 -7.93 -21.47
CA ALA A 8 3.04 -7.61 -20.27
C ALA A 8 2.92 -8.82 -19.34
N ARG A 9 2.63 -10.00 -19.90
CA ARG A 9 2.60 -11.27 -19.17
C ARG A 9 3.93 -11.55 -18.47
N ALA A 10 5.04 -11.49 -19.19
CA ALA A 10 6.36 -11.77 -18.63
C ALA A 10 6.70 -10.81 -17.48
N HIS A 11 6.42 -9.51 -17.66
CA HIS A 11 6.64 -8.48 -16.66
C HIS A 11 5.82 -8.70 -15.39
N ALA A 12 4.52 -8.99 -15.53
CA ALA A 12 3.63 -9.23 -14.39
C ALA A 12 4.10 -10.47 -13.60
N VAL A 13 4.29 -11.60 -14.29
CA VAL A 13 4.74 -12.86 -13.67
C VAL A 13 6.07 -12.66 -12.94
N GLN A 14 7.03 -11.98 -13.54
CA GLN A 14 8.32 -11.72 -12.92
C GLN A 14 8.20 -10.85 -11.66
N ASN A 15 7.40 -9.77 -11.70
CA ASN A 15 7.26 -8.87 -10.55
C ASN A 15 6.55 -9.53 -9.37
N HIS A 16 5.45 -10.24 -9.61
CA HIS A 16 4.74 -10.97 -8.57
C HIS A 16 5.56 -12.16 -8.03
N ALA A 17 6.35 -12.84 -8.87
CA ALA A 17 7.28 -13.88 -8.42
C ALA A 17 8.42 -13.32 -7.56
N ARG A 18 8.96 -12.14 -7.89
CA ARG A 18 10.04 -11.48 -7.11
C ARG A 18 9.65 -11.22 -5.67
N ILE A 19 8.38 -10.87 -5.44
CA ILE A 19 7.83 -10.68 -4.09
C ILE A 19 7.26 -11.97 -3.47
N ASN A 20 7.34 -13.09 -4.20
CA ASN A 20 6.77 -14.40 -3.85
C ASN A 20 5.29 -14.29 -3.46
N GLN A 21 4.53 -13.53 -4.24
CA GLN A 21 3.08 -13.41 -4.06
C GLN A 21 2.39 -14.72 -4.41
N ARG A 22 1.43 -15.08 -3.58
CA ARG A 22 0.66 -16.32 -3.69
C ARG A 22 -0.80 -16.05 -3.42
N LEU A 23 -1.67 -16.85 -4.02
CA LEU A 23 -3.09 -16.84 -3.71
C LEU A 23 -3.30 -17.16 -2.23
N LYS A 24 -4.15 -16.36 -1.59
CA LYS A 24 -4.32 -16.36 -0.14
C LYS A 24 -4.71 -17.72 0.43
N TYR A 25 -5.55 -18.47 -0.29
CA TYR A 25 -6.18 -19.69 0.22
C TYR A 25 -5.50 -20.97 -0.27
N ILE A 26 -5.19 -21.04 -1.56
CA ILE A 26 -4.62 -22.23 -2.22
C ILE A 26 -3.10 -22.18 -2.37
N LEU A 27 -2.46 -21.06 -1.98
CA LEU A 27 -1.00 -20.87 -1.94
C LEU A 27 -0.26 -21.12 -3.28
N GLN A 28 -1.01 -21.15 -4.39
CA GLN A 28 -0.47 -21.19 -5.74
C GLN A 28 0.18 -19.84 -6.09
N PRO A 29 1.14 -19.81 -7.02
CA PRO A 29 1.73 -18.55 -7.44
C PRO A 29 0.66 -17.66 -8.09
N TYR A 30 0.84 -16.33 -7.95
CA TYR A 30 -0.17 -15.35 -8.34
C TYR A 30 -0.42 -15.30 -9.86
N ASP A 31 0.51 -15.81 -10.66
CA ASP A 31 0.39 -15.92 -12.12
C ASP A 31 -0.84 -16.71 -12.58
N VAL A 32 -1.34 -17.64 -11.75
CA VAL A 32 -2.59 -18.37 -12.00
C VAL A 32 -3.79 -17.43 -12.06
N HIS A 33 -3.89 -16.45 -11.14
CA HIS A 33 -4.95 -15.44 -11.15
C HIS A 33 -4.82 -14.52 -12.35
N LEU A 34 -3.62 -13.97 -12.58
CA LEU A 34 -3.35 -13.09 -13.72
C LEU A 34 -3.73 -13.74 -15.05
N LYS A 35 -3.37 -15.03 -15.21
CA LYS A 35 -3.75 -15.80 -16.39
C LYS A 35 -5.27 -15.96 -16.52
N ALA A 36 -5.96 -16.29 -15.43
CA ALA A 36 -7.40 -16.48 -15.46
C ALA A 36 -8.15 -15.19 -15.84
N VAL A 37 -7.71 -14.04 -15.30
CA VAL A 37 -8.28 -12.72 -15.65
C VAL A 37 -8.00 -12.40 -17.11
N ALA A 38 -6.75 -12.55 -17.57
CA ALA A 38 -6.38 -12.27 -18.95
C ALA A 38 -7.08 -13.18 -19.97
N ASP A 39 -7.26 -14.47 -19.66
CA ASP A 39 -8.00 -15.40 -20.51
C ASP A 39 -9.49 -15.01 -20.63
N LEU A 40 -10.10 -14.52 -19.55
CA LEU A 40 -11.49 -14.05 -19.58
C LEU A 40 -11.63 -12.79 -20.45
N VAL A 41 -10.72 -11.84 -20.31
CA VAL A 41 -10.71 -10.62 -21.14
C VAL A 41 -10.47 -10.97 -22.62
N ALA A 42 -9.50 -11.83 -22.91
CA ALA A 42 -9.22 -12.30 -24.28
C ALA A 42 -10.36 -13.12 -24.90
N SER A 43 -11.33 -13.58 -24.11
CA SER A 43 -12.52 -14.27 -24.63
C SER A 43 -13.59 -13.32 -25.19
N VAL A 44 -13.51 -12.02 -24.89
CA VAL A 44 -14.51 -11.01 -25.29
C VAL A 44 -13.93 -9.84 -26.09
N THR A 45 -12.61 -9.70 -26.15
CA THR A 45 -11.93 -8.67 -26.96
C THR A 45 -10.63 -9.19 -27.56
N ASP A 46 -10.24 -8.67 -28.72
CA ASP A 46 -8.95 -8.88 -29.38
C ASP A 46 -7.99 -7.68 -29.22
N ASP A 47 -8.43 -6.62 -28.53
CA ASP A 47 -7.64 -5.42 -28.29
C ASP A 47 -6.42 -5.72 -27.39
N PRO A 48 -5.19 -5.61 -27.92
CA PRO A 48 -3.98 -6.03 -27.23
C PRO A 48 -3.67 -5.21 -25.99
N GLU A 49 -4.04 -3.93 -25.95
CA GLU A 49 -3.82 -3.05 -24.79
C GLU A 49 -4.75 -3.41 -23.62
N THR A 50 -6.02 -3.76 -23.88
CA THR A 50 -6.95 -4.22 -22.84
C THR A 50 -6.49 -5.57 -22.27
N ILE A 51 -6.05 -6.50 -23.12
CA ILE A 51 -5.51 -7.80 -22.67
C ILE A 51 -4.19 -7.63 -21.90
N ALA A 52 -3.30 -6.74 -22.35
CA ALA A 52 -2.08 -6.41 -21.62
C ALA A 52 -2.40 -5.80 -20.24
N SER A 53 -3.38 -4.92 -20.16
CA SER A 53 -3.84 -4.32 -18.89
C SER A 53 -4.43 -5.37 -17.95
N ALA A 54 -5.11 -6.41 -18.48
CA ALA A 54 -5.58 -7.54 -17.68
C ALA A 54 -4.43 -8.33 -17.03
N TRP A 55 -3.29 -8.48 -17.69
CA TRP A 55 -2.09 -9.05 -17.08
C TRP A 55 -1.48 -8.14 -16.01
N LEU A 56 -1.60 -6.82 -16.18
CA LEU A 56 -0.91 -5.81 -15.36
C LEU A 56 -1.80 -5.19 -14.26
N HIS A 57 -3.08 -5.56 -14.15
CA HIS A 57 -4.06 -4.85 -13.31
C HIS A 57 -3.65 -4.67 -11.84
N ASP A 58 -2.99 -5.67 -11.24
CA ASP A 58 -2.53 -5.61 -9.84
C ASP A 58 -1.09 -5.10 -9.69
N THR A 59 -0.41 -4.76 -10.78
CA THR A 59 1.04 -4.47 -10.72
C THR A 59 1.36 -3.21 -9.94
N LEU A 60 0.53 -2.16 -10.05
CA LEU A 60 0.71 -0.91 -9.31
C LEU A 60 0.37 -1.02 -7.81
N GLU A 61 -0.50 -1.96 -7.43
CA GLU A 61 -0.95 -2.10 -6.04
C GLU A 61 -0.04 -3.03 -5.23
N ASP A 62 0.32 -4.16 -5.87
CA ASP A 62 0.95 -5.29 -5.19
C ASP A 62 2.44 -5.40 -5.43
N THR A 63 2.97 -4.75 -6.47
CA THR A 63 4.39 -4.83 -6.83
C THR A 63 5.08 -3.48 -6.70
N PRO A 64 6.43 -3.44 -6.65
CA PRO A 64 7.16 -2.16 -6.63
C PRO A 64 7.15 -1.39 -7.96
N ALA A 65 6.47 -1.89 -8.99
CA ALA A 65 6.37 -1.23 -10.30
C ALA A 65 5.59 0.09 -10.17
N THR A 66 5.99 1.08 -10.95
CA THR A 66 5.36 2.41 -10.96
C THR A 66 4.60 2.67 -12.26
N PHE A 67 3.70 3.65 -12.24
CA PHE A 67 3.06 4.16 -13.46
C PHE A 67 4.08 4.51 -14.54
N GLU A 68 5.18 5.17 -14.18
CA GLU A 68 6.24 5.54 -15.13
C GLU A 68 6.93 4.30 -15.73
N ASP A 69 7.09 3.22 -14.95
CA ASP A 69 7.60 1.95 -15.47
C ASP A 69 6.66 1.34 -16.50
N ILE A 70 5.35 1.32 -16.21
CA ILE A 70 4.33 0.76 -17.12
C ILE A 70 4.22 1.62 -18.39
N SER A 71 4.21 2.95 -18.25
CA SER A 71 4.13 3.89 -19.37
C SER A 71 5.33 3.75 -20.31
N ARG A 72 6.56 3.67 -19.75
CA ARG A 72 7.79 3.47 -20.52
C ARG A 72 7.81 2.12 -21.25
N ASP A 73 7.41 1.05 -20.56
CA ASP A 73 7.58 -0.31 -21.07
C ASP A 73 6.43 -0.72 -22.01
N PHE A 74 5.21 -0.25 -21.80
CA PHE A 74 3.99 -0.68 -22.52
C PHE A 74 3.22 0.44 -23.23
N GLY A 75 3.63 1.69 -23.02
CA GLY A 75 3.00 2.87 -23.60
C GLY A 75 1.91 3.49 -22.70
N PRO A 76 1.54 4.75 -22.99
CA PRO A 76 0.62 5.52 -22.15
C PRO A 76 -0.80 4.94 -22.13
N GLY A 77 -1.26 4.30 -23.21
CA GLY A 77 -2.59 3.68 -23.25
C GLY A 77 -2.77 2.57 -22.21
N VAL A 78 -1.78 1.67 -22.10
CA VAL A 78 -1.78 0.60 -21.09
C VAL A 78 -1.62 1.18 -19.69
N ALA A 79 -0.73 2.16 -19.51
CA ALA A 79 -0.52 2.79 -18.20
C ALA A 79 -1.80 3.46 -17.67
N CYS A 80 -2.52 4.20 -18.52
CA CYS A 80 -3.81 4.79 -18.18
C CYS A 80 -4.84 3.73 -17.77
N LEU A 81 -4.97 2.64 -18.52
CA LEU A 81 -5.90 1.55 -18.17
C LEU A 81 -5.56 0.88 -16.84
N VAL A 82 -4.28 0.63 -16.57
CA VAL A 82 -3.84 0.04 -15.30
C VAL A 82 -4.12 1.01 -14.14
N THR A 83 -3.92 2.32 -14.33
CA THR A 83 -4.27 3.32 -13.31
C THR A 83 -5.77 3.41 -13.06
N GLU A 84 -6.62 3.30 -14.10
CA GLU A 84 -8.09 3.23 -13.94
C GLU A 84 -8.56 2.00 -13.15
N LEU A 85 -7.75 0.95 -13.10
CA LEU A 85 -8.03 -0.29 -12.38
C LEU A 85 -7.54 -0.28 -10.92
N THR A 86 -6.66 0.67 -10.58
CA THR A 86 -5.98 0.77 -9.29
C THR A 86 -6.85 1.53 -8.29
N ASP A 87 -6.97 1.00 -7.06
CA ASP A 87 -7.65 1.66 -5.94
C ASP A 87 -7.04 3.05 -5.69
N VAL A 88 -7.89 4.05 -5.48
CA VAL A 88 -7.49 5.46 -5.32
C VAL A 88 -7.65 5.96 -3.89
N SER A 89 -8.36 5.18 -3.06
CA SER A 89 -8.60 5.54 -1.68
C SER A 89 -7.31 5.52 -0.87
N LYS A 90 -7.09 6.59 -0.14
CA LYS A 90 -5.95 6.77 0.75
C LYS A 90 -6.25 6.17 2.11
N PRO A 91 -5.20 5.80 2.86
CA PRO A 91 -5.40 5.29 4.20
C PRO A 91 -6.13 6.25 5.16
N SER A 92 -5.97 7.57 4.99
CA SER A 92 -6.66 8.60 5.78
C SER A 92 -8.14 8.81 5.43
N ASP A 93 -8.65 8.25 4.32
CA ASP A 93 -10.04 8.40 3.85
C ASP A 93 -11.10 7.66 4.72
N GLY A 94 -10.77 7.36 5.97
CA GLY A 94 -11.71 6.86 6.97
C GLY A 94 -11.80 5.34 7.05
N ASN A 95 -13.00 4.81 7.28
CA ASN A 95 -13.20 3.37 7.47
C ASN A 95 -13.20 2.61 6.12
N ARG A 96 -13.30 1.27 6.17
CA ARG A 96 -13.27 0.43 4.96
C ARG A 96 -14.41 0.75 3.99
N ALA A 97 -15.61 1.02 4.51
CA ALA A 97 -16.76 1.35 3.69
C ALA A 97 -16.57 2.68 2.96
N ALA A 98 -16.06 3.71 3.65
CA ALA A 98 -15.74 5.00 3.04
C ALA A 98 -14.70 4.87 1.92
N ARG A 99 -13.62 4.12 2.16
CA ARG A 99 -12.60 3.84 1.14
C ARG A 99 -13.15 3.09 -0.07
N LYS A 100 -13.93 2.03 0.16
CA LYS A 100 -14.55 1.26 -0.94
C LYS A 100 -15.58 2.06 -1.72
N GLU A 101 -16.24 3.03 -1.09
CA GLU A 101 -17.10 3.97 -1.79
C GLU A 101 -16.30 4.90 -2.73
N ILE A 102 -15.13 5.38 -2.29
CA ILE A 102 -14.23 6.19 -3.13
C ILE A 102 -13.72 5.37 -4.32
N ASP A 103 -13.21 4.15 -4.09
CA ASP A 103 -12.73 3.27 -5.16
C ASP A 103 -13.84 2.94 -6.17
N ARG A 104 -15.07 2.72 -5.68
CA ARG A 104 -16.25 2.47 -6.53
C ARG A 104 -16.61 3.66 -7.40
N ARG A 105 -16.55 4.89 -6.87
CA ARG A 105 -16.77 6.11 -7.68
C ARG A 105 -15.69 6.30 -8.73
N HIS A 106 -14.44 5.95 -8.40
CA HIS A 106 -13.36 5.95 -9.38
C HIS A 106 -13.66 4.99 -10.54
N LEU A 107 -14.00 3.73 -10.24
CA LEU A 107 -14.35 2.73 -11.25
C LEU A 107 -15.63 3.08 -12.03
N ALA A 108 -16.56 3.83 -11.43
CA ALA A 108 -17.73 4.34 -12.14
C ALA A 108 -17.37 5.31 -13.28
N LEU A 109 -16.29 6.06 -13.14
CA LEU A 109 -15.78 7.00 -14.14
C LEU A 109 -14.75 6.37 -15.09
N ALA A 110 -14.30 5.13 -14.80
CA ALA A 110 -13.33 4.42 -15.62
C ALA A 110 -13.89 4.05 -17.00
N SER A 111 -12.98 3.84 -17.96
CA SER A 111 -13.34 3.49 -19.33
C SER A 111 -14.07 2.13 -19.42
N PRO A 112 -14.88 1.90 -20.47
CA PRO A 112 -15.46 0.58 -20.77
C PRO A 112 -14.42 -0.55 -20.78
N ARG A 113 -13.20 -0.26 -21.26
CA ARG A 113 -12.08 -1.21 -21.31
C ARG A 113 -11.62 -1.60 -19.90
N ALA A 114 -11.39 -0.63 -19.01
CA ALA A 114 -11.06 -0.90 -17.62
C ALA A 114 -12.20 -1.63 -16.88
N LYS A 115 -13.46 -1.21 -17.07
CA LYS A 115 -14.62 -1.90 -16.48
C LYS A 115 -14.70 -3.36 -16.92
N THR A 116 -14.38 -3.67 -18.18
CA THR A 116 -14.30 -5.05 -18.71
C THR A 116 -13.24 -5.88 -17.99
N VAL A 117 -12.04 -5.34 -17.78
CA VAL A 117 -10.99 -6.02 -17.00
C VAL A 117 -11.43 -6.22 -15.55
N LYS A 118 -12.08 -5.22 -14.93
CA LYS A 118 -12.56 -5.32 -13.55
C LYS A 118 -13.66 -6.36 -13.37
N LEU A 119 -14.52 -6.55 -14.37
CA LEU A 119 -15.52 -7.64 -14.38
C LEU A 119 -14.84 -9.02 -14.40
N ALA A 120 -13.79 -9.20 -15.19
CA ALA A 120 -13.02 -10.44 -15.22
C ALA A 120 -12.34 -10.72 -13.87
N ASP A 121 -11.69 -9.70 -13.28
CA ASP A 121 -11.08 -9.77 -11.95
C ASP A 121 -12.11 -10.16 -10.88
N LEU A 122 -13.26 -9.50 -10.85
CA LEU A 122 -14.37 -9.79 -9.93
C LEU A 122 -14.85 -11.24 -10.06
N ILE A 123 -14.98 -11.77 -11.28
CA ILE A 123 -15.40 -13.16 -11.52
C ILE A 123 -14.39 -14.14 -10.89
N VAL A 124 -13.09 -13.95 -11.15
CA VAL A 124 -12.04 -14.85 -10.66
C VAL A 124 -11.96 -14.79 -9.14
N ASN A 125 -11.90 -13.59 -8.57
CA ASN A 125 -11.81 -13.37 -7.12
C ASN A 125 -13.05 -13.90 -6.38
N SER A 126 -14.25 -13.67 -6.90
CA SER A 126 -15.48 -14.20 -6.29
C SER A 126 -15.47 -15.73 -6.26
N GLN A 127 -15.02 -16.38 -7.34
CA GLN A 127 -14.96 -17.84 -7.39
C GLN A 127 -13.96 -18.44 -6.40
N ASP A 128 -12.86 -17.74 -6.12
CA ASP A 128 -11.87 -18.19 -5.15
C ASP A 128 -12.31 -17.90 -3.70
N ILE A 129 -12.69 -16.65 -3.41
CA ILE A 129 -13.03 -16.20 -2.05
C ILE A 129 -14.25 -16.94 -1.51
N CYS A 130 -15.33 -17.05 -2.28
CA CYS A 130 -16.56 -17.68 -1.80
C CYS A 130 -16.40 -19.16 -1.45
N LYS A 131 -15.41 -19.85 -2.04
CA LYS A 131 -15.15 -21.27 -1.78
C LYS A 131 -14.29 -21.50 -0.54
N HIS A 132 -13.44 -20.54 -0.20
CA HIS A 132 -12.38 -20.76 0.78
C HIS A 132 -12.50 -19.92 2.05
N ASP A 133 -13.33 -18.86 2.07
CA ASP A 133 -13.47 -17.96 3.21
C ASP A 133 -14.91 -17.46 3.36
N GLU A 134 -15.74 -18.25 4.03
CA GLU A 134 -17.16 -17.90 4.20
C GLU A 134 -17.35 -16.59 4.98
N ARG A 135 -16.53 -16.35 6.01
CA ARG A 135 -16.64 -15.16 6.86
C ARG A 135 -16.31 -13.90 6.09
N PHE A 136 -15.17 -13.88 5.40
CA PHE A 136 -14.79 -12.73 4.58
C PHE A 136 -15.66 -12.62 3.32
N GLY A 137 -16.03 -13.75 2.73
CA GLY A 137 -16.87 -13.84 1.53
C GLY A 137 -18.19 -13.10 1.68
N ARG A 138 -18.83 -13.14 2.87
CA ARG A 138 -20.06 -12.37 3.13
C ARG A 138 -19.86 -10.87 2.99
N VAL A 139 -18.76 -10.33 3.51
CA VAL A 139 -18.43 -8.90 3.40
C VAL A 139 -18.06 -8.57 1.96
N TYR A 140 -17.20 -9.38 1.36
CA TYR A 140 -16.70 -9.21 0.00
C TYR A 140 -17.84 -9.19 -1.03
N ILE A 141 -18.82 -10.09 -0.93
CA ILE A 141 -19.92 -10.16 -1.89
C ILE A 141 -20.85 -8.94 -1.82
N VAL A 142 -21.10 -8.40 -0.63
CA VAL A 142 -21.86 -7.14 -0.50
C VAL A 142 -21.11 -6.00 -1.20
N GLU A 143 -19.79 -5.93 -1.05
CA GLU A 143 -18.94 -4.96 -1.76
C GLU A 143 -18.99 -5.18 -3.28
N MET A 144 -18.96 -6.43 -3.75
CA MET A 144 -19.01 -6.75 -5.18
C MET A 144 -20.39 -6.48 -5.80
N MET A 145 -21.48 -6.65 -5.07
CA MET A 145 -22.83 -6.26 -5.52
C MET A 145 -22.90 -4.74 -5.75
N ALA A 146 -22.39 -3.95 -4.81
CA ALA A 146 -22.33 -2.50 -4.97
C ALA A 146 -21.42 -2.07 -6.13
N LEU A 147 -20.28 -2.77 -6.31
CA LEU A 147 -19.36 -2.50 -7.41
C LEU A 147 -19.99 -2.85 -8.77
N LEU A 148 -20.70 -3.98 -8.89
CA LEU A 148 -21.33 -4.39 -10.14
C LEU A 148 -22.34 -3.35 -10.66
N ALA A 149 -22.97 -2.57 -9.79
CA ALA A 149 -23.90 -1.50 -10.18
C ALA A 149 -23.24 -0.41 -11.05
N VAL A 150 -21.92 -0.22 -10.94
CA VAL A 150 -21.18 0.82 -11.69
C VAL A 150 -20.35 0.29 -12.87
N LEU A 151 -20.37 -1.03 -13.11
CA LEU A 151 -19.58 -1.68 -14.15
C LEU A 151 -20.38 -2.01 -15.43
N HIS A 152 -21.61 -1.50 -15.57
CA HIS A 152 -22.53 -1.83 -16.66
C HIS A 152 -22.06 -1.41 -18.07
N GLU A 153 -21.09 -0.50 -18.15
CA GLU A 153 -20.46 -0.09 -19.42
C GLU A 153 -19.31 -1.01 -19.86
N GLY A 154 -18.94 -2.01 -19.06
CA GLY A 154 -18.01 -3.07 -19.48
C GLY A 154 -18.66 -4.04 -20.46
N ASP A 155 -17.91 -5.07 -20.87
CA ASP A 155 -18.43 -6.11 -21.75
C ASP A 155 -19.68 -6.80 -21.18
N ALA A 156 -20.73 -6.90 -22.00
CA ALA A 156 -22.04 -7.39 -21.58
C ALA A 156 -22.02 -8.88 -21.18
N ILE A 157 -21.19 -9.71 -21.84
CA ILE A 157 -21.10 -11.14 -21.56
C ILE A 157 -20.42 -11.35 -20.19
N LEU A 158 -19.33 -10.62 -19.94
CA LEU A 158 -18.68 -10.63 -18.63
C LEU A 158 -19.57 -10.03 -17.55
N TYR A 159 -20.34 -8.99 -17.85
CA TYR A 159 -21.28 -8.38 -16.90
C TYR A 159 -22.34 -9.38 -16.42
N GLU A 160 -23.02 -10.06 -17.34
CA GLU A 160 -24.00 -11.11 -17.00
C GLU A 160 -23.35 -12.28 -16.25
N ARG A 161 -22.12 -12.65 -16.63
CA ARG A 161 -21.39 -13.72 -15.94
C ARG A 161 -21.01 -13.32 -14.52
N ALA A 162 -20.53 -12.10 -14.32
CA ALA A 162 -20.22 -11.53 -13.01
C ALA A 162 -21.46 -11.52 -12.11
N GLY A 163 -22.59 -11.03 -12.62
CA GLY A 163 -23.88 -11.05 -11.92
C GLY A 163 -24.26 -12.46 -11.45
N ARG A 164 -24.21 -13.46 -12.34
CA ARG A 164 -24.50 -14.85 -11.97
C ARG A 164 -23.55 -15.42 -10.92
N VAL A 165 -22.27 -15.09 -10.98
CA VAL A 165 -21.26 -15.55 -10.00
C VAL A 165 -21.52 -14.93 -8.62
N VAL A 166 -21.71 -13.61 -8.57
CA VAL A 166 -22.00 -12.86 -7.34
C VAL A 166 -23.29 -13.35 -6.70
N GLU A 167 -24.36 -13.52 -7.50
CA GLU A 167 -25.63 -14.02 -7.00
C GLU A 167 -25.52 -15.45 -6.45
N LYS A 168 -24.83 -16.35 -7.17
CA LYS A 168 -24.58 -17.71 -6.69
C LYS A 168 -23.80 -17.71 -5.37
N CYS A 169 -22.76 -16.88 -5.27
CA CYS A 169 -22.00 -16.70 -4.05
C CYS A 169 -22.87 -16.19 -2.89
N ALA A 170 -23.68 -15.14 -3.12
CA ALA A 170 -24.57 -14.57 -2.12
C ALA A 170 -25.52 -15.61 -1.55
N ARG A 171 -26.17 -16.41 -2.42
CA ARG A 171 -27.04 -17.53 -2.01
C ARG A 171 -26.29 -18.59 -1.21
N THR A 172 -25.08 -18.95 -1.63
CA THR A 172 -24.26 -19.98 -0.96
C THR A 172 -23.83 -19.53 0.44
N LEU A 173 -23.52 -18.24 0.60
CA LEU A 173 -23.04 -17.66 1.85
C LEU A 173 -24.17 -17.17 2.78
N GLY A 174 -25.43 -17.26 2.34
CA GLY A 174 -26.61 -16.81 3.08
C GLY A 174 -26.75 -15.29 3.18
N VAL A 175 -26.21 -14.55 2.21
CA VAL A 175 -26.35 -13.09 2.13
C VAL A 175 -27.66 -12.78 1.42
N VAL A 176 -28.68 -12.38 2.19
CA VAL A 176 -29.95 -11.83 1.66
C VAL A 176 -29.81 -10.31 1.62
N GLU A 177 -30.37 -9.65 0.59
CA GLU A 177 -30.57 -8.20 0.58
C GLU A 177 -31.47 -7.82 1.76
N SER A 178 -30.87 -7.58 2.93
CA SER A 178 -31.49 -6.90 4.04
C SER A 178 -30.60 -5.73 4.44
N SER A 179 -31.09 -4.55 4.11
CA SER A 179 -30.63 -3.25 4.57
C SER A 179 -30.63 -3.17 6.09
N SER A 180 -29.46 -3.36 6.70
CA SER A 180 -29.08 -2.70 7.96
C SER A 180 -27.64 -3.07 8.29
N LEU A 181 -26.72 -2.13 8.08
CA LEU A 181 -25.44 -2.13 8.78
C LEU A 181 -25.74 -1.94 10.27
N SER A 182 -25.64 -3.01 11.05
CA SER A 182 -25.68 -2.88 12.51
C SER A 182 -24.39 -2.23 12.97
N GLU A 183 -24.45 -0.94 13.30
CA GLU A 183 -23.48 -0.29 14.18
C GLU A 183 -23.61 -0.91 15.57
N GLN A 184 -22.63 -1.69 15.98
CA GLN A 184 -22.42 -2.00 17.39
C GLN A 184 -21.69 -0.81 18.00
N SER A 185 -22.43 0.09 18.63
CA SER A 185 -21.91 1.06 19.57
C SER A 185 -21.84 0.41 20.95
N ASP A 186 -20.67 -0.06 21.35
CA ASP A 186 -20.45 -0.39 22.76
C ASP A 186 -20.29 0.91 23.54
N GLY A 187 -21.25 1.17 24.43
CA GLY A 187 -21.15 2.21 25.44
C GLY A 187 -20.09 1.81 26.47
N ILE A 188 -19.07 2.65 26.62
CA ILE A 188 -17.97 2.42 27.57
C ILE A 188 -18.28 3.20 28.85
N GLU A 189 -18.64 2.48 29.91
CA GLU A 189 -18.44 2.94 31.29
C GLU A 189 -16.95 2.78 31.62
N SER A 190 -16.27 3.91 31.85
CA SER A 190 -14.82 3.93 31.94
C SER A 190 -14.28 3.39 33.27
N SER A 191 -13.39 2.40 33.23
CA SER A 191 -12.63 1.92 34.39
C SER A 191 -11.26 2.62 34.51
N PRO A 192 -10.63 2.66 35.70
CA PRO A 192 -9.34 3.33 35.91
C PRO A 192 -8.17 2.78 35.06
N GLN A 193 -8.26 1.55 34.53
CA GLN A 193 -7.25 0.96 33.64
C GLN A 193 -7.33 1.52 32.20
N GLU A 194 -8.49 2.01 31.77
CA GLU A 194 -8.66 2.56 30.42
C GLU A 194 -8.03 3.95 30.30
N VAL A 195 -7.98 4.73 31.40
CA VAL A 195 -7.40 6.08 31.42
C VAL A 195 -5.89 6.05 31.10
N GLU A 196 -5.17 5.01 31.52
CA GLU A 196 -3.75 4.83 31.17
C GLU A 196 -3.55 4.42 29.70
N LEU A 197 -4.50 3.63 29.17
CA LEU A 197 -4.54 3.21 27.77
C LEU A 197 -4.82 4.41 26.83
N PHE A 198 -5.78 5.27 27.20
CA PHE A 198 -6.11 6.51 26.48
C PHE A 198 -4.93 7.50 26.41
N SER A 199 -4.11 7.58 27.45
CA SER A 199 -2.88 8.39 27.43
C SER A 199 -1.84 7.84 26.44
N ARG A 200 -1.73 6.51 26.29
CA ARG A 200 -0.79 5.86 25.36
C ARG A 200 -1.17 6.06 23.89
N TYR A 201 -2.46 6.02 23.55
CA TYR A 201 -2.91 6.27 22.16
C TYR A 201 -2.78 7.73 21.72
N ARG A 202 -2.78 8.67 22.66
CA ARG A 202 -2.54 10.08 22.34
C ARG A 202 -1.15 10.30 21.75
N GLY A 203 -0.11 9.68 22.31
CA GLY A 203 1.26 9.78 21.79
C GLY A 203 1.42 9.14 20.41
N ILE A 204 0.74 8.01 20.18
CA ILE A 204 0.69 7.32 18.88
C ILE A 204 0.04 8.20 17.82
N ARG A 205 -1.13 8.78 18.15
CA ARG A 205 -1.87 9.65 17.25
C ARG A 205 -1.09 10.92 16.92
N LEU A 206 -0.44 11.53 17.93
CA LEU A 206 0.44 12.66 17.73
C LEU A 206 1.59 12.32 16.78
N LEU A 207 2.24 11.16 16.91
CA LEU A 207 3.33 10.79 15.99
C LEU A 207 2.83 10.56 14.55
N ILE A 208 1.69 9.89 14.39
CA ILE A 208 1.13 9.57 13.07
C ILE A 208 0.65 10.84 12.36
N GLU A 209 0.05 11.78 13.09
CA GLU A 209 -0.49 13.04 12.58
C GLU A 209 0.52 14.20 12.64
N ALA A 210 1.72 14.00 13.22
CA ALA A 210 2.71 15.08 13.42
C ALA A 210 3.30 15.63 12.12
N PHE A 211 3.34 14.81 11.07
CA PHE A 211 4.00 15.15 9.82
C PHE A 211 3.09 14.92 8.63
N THR A 212 3.18 15.85 7.68
CA THR A 212 2.33 15.93 6.50
C THR A 212 3.19 16.14 5.25
N ALA A 213 2.56 16.21 4.08
CA ALA A 213 3.23 16.58 2.83
C ALA A 213 4.00 17.90 2.96
N ARG A 214 3.49 18.87 3.75
CA ARG A 214 4.13 20.16 4.07
C ARG A 214 5.58 20.03 4.54
N ASP A 215 5.89 18.99 5.29
CA ASP A 215 7.21 18.82 5.92
C ASP A 215 8.29 18.32 4.95
N ILE A 216 7.88 17.77 3.79
CA ILE A 216 8.79 17.05 2.91
C ILE A 216 8.72 17.43 1.45
N PHE A 217 7.67 18.15 1.01
CA PHE A 217 7.56 18.56 -0.38
C PHE A 217 8.66 19.54 -0.77
N GLU A 218 8.95 19.58 -2.07
CA GLU A 218 9.82 20.56 -2.69
C GLU A 218 9.00 21.38 -3.69
N PRO A 219 9.22 22.71 -3.77
CA PRO A 219 8.54 23.54 -4.75
C PRO A 219 8.76 23.00 -6.17
N LEU A 220 7.68 22.89 -6.95
CA LEU A 220 7.76 22.37 -8.31
C LEU A 220 8.19 23.51 -9.26
N LEU A 221 9.44 23.45 -9.70
CA LEU A 221 9.93 24.33 -10.76
C LEU A 221 9.07 24.11 -12.01
N SER A 222 8.49 25.19 -12.56
CA SER A 222 7.56 25.09 -13.67
C SER A 222 7.76 26.16 -14.73
N PHE A 223 7.32 25.86 -15.95
CA PHE A 223 7.56 26.67 -17.14
C PHE A 223 6.29 26.80 -17.98
N ASP A 224 6.11 27.93 -18.65
CA ASP A 224 4.99 28.12 -19.57
C ASP A 224 5.23 27.29 -20.84
N GLY A 225 4.17 26.65 -21.34
CA GLY A 225 4.20 25.56 -22.34
C GLY A 225 5.32 25.59 -23.40
N GLY A 226 6.11 24.51 -23.44
CA GLY A 226 6.88 24.02 -24.60
C GLY A 226 8.02 24.86 -25.18
N GLY A 227 8.28 26.07 -24.66
CA GLY A 227 9.10 27.05 -25.38
C GLY A 227 10.63 26.87 -25.35
N ASP A 228 11.19 26.14 -24.37
CA ASP A 228 12.65 26.06 -24.22
C ASP A 228 13.12 24.84 -23.39
N PRO A 229 13.23 23.64 -24.01
CA PRO A 229 13.74 22.44 -23.33
C PRO A 229 15.18 22.59 -22.79
N GLU A 230 16.00 23.41 -23.43
CA GLU A 230 17.39 23.62 -23.00
C GLU A 230 17.46 24.54 -21.78
N GLY A 231 16.67 25.61 -21.74
CA GLY A 231 16.48 26.44 -20.55
C GLY A 231 15.89 25.65 -19.38
N MET A 232 14.90 24.78 -19.65
CA MET A 232 14.34 23.86 -18.65
C MET A 232 15.42 22.93 -18.09
N ARG A 233 16.26 22.33 -18.95
CA ARG A 233 17.38 21.48 -18.51
C ARG A 233 18.36 22.25 -17.65
N GLN A 234 18.82 23.41 -18.10
CA GLN A 234 19.81 24.20 -17.37
C GLN A 234 19.29 24.62 -16.01
N ALA A 235 18.03 25.07 -15.94
CA ALA A 235 17.38 25.39 -14.69
C ALA A 235 17.26 24.14 -13.79
N CYS A 236 16.89 22.98 -14.36
CA CYS A 236 16.77 21.75 -13.59
C CYS A 236 18.12 21.25 -13.05
N GLY A 237 19.19 21.38 -13.83
CA GLY A 237 20.55 21.09 -13.37
C GLY A 237 21.02 22.03 -12.25
N ARG A 238 20.65 23.31 -12.29
CA ARG A 238 20.98 24.28 -11.22
C ARG A 238 20.22 24.03 -9.93
N HIS A 239 18.96 23.61 -10.04
CA HIS A 239 18.09 23.34 -8.89
C HIS A 239 18.09 21.87 -8.45
N ASN A 240 18.87 21.02 -9.14
CA ASN A 240 18.95 19.57 -8.92
C ASN A 240 17.56 18.91 -8.89
N CYS A 241 16.66 19.31 -9.79
CA CYS A 241 15.35 18.68 -9.91
C CYS A 241 15.41 17.41 -10.77
N SER A 242 14.48 16.48 -10.52
CA SER A 242 14.25 15.32 -11.40
C SER A 242 12.96 15.46 -12.20
N VAL A 243 12.15 16.47 -11.90
CA VAL A 243 10.85 16.73 -12.51
C VAL A 243 10.61 18.24 -12.61
N VAL A 244 9.98 18.66 -13.69
CA VAL A 244 9.54 20.05 -13.91
C VAL A 244 8.06 20.09 -14.29
N GLY A 245 7.34 21.09 -13.83
CA GLY A 245 5.93 21.32 -14.16
C GLY A 245 5.78 22.10 -15.47
N ILE A 246 4.71 21.81 -16.20
CA ILE A 246 4.30 22.54 -17.40
C ILE A 246 3.05 23.33 -17.09
N ARG A 247 3.08 24.64 -17.38
CA ARG A 247 1.98 25.56 -17.14
C ARG A 247 1.23 25.90 -18.41
N GLU A 248 -0.08 25.90 -18.29
CA GLU A 248 -1.03 26.47 -19.24
C GLU A 248 -1.92 27.45 -18.48
N GLU A 249 -2.13 28.65 -19.04
CA GLU A 249 -2.93 29.72 -18.40
C GLU A 249 -2.54 30.01 -16.92
N GLY A 250 -1.24 29.87 -16.60
CA GLY A 250 -0.70 30.11 -15.26
C GLY A 250 -0.89 28.96 -14.27
N SER A 251 -1.54 27.86 -14.66
CA SER A 251 -1.75 26.67 -13.83
C SER A 251 -0.88 25.51 -14.30
N ILE A 252 -0.33 24.72 -13.39
CA ILE A 252 0.42 23.51 -13.75
C ILE A 252 -0.57 22.43 -14.20
N VAL A 253 -0.43 21.96 -15.43
CA VAL A 253 -1.33 20.97 -16.06
C VAL A 253 -0.65 19.61 -16.31
N GLY A 254 0.69 19.59 -16.29
CA GLY A 254 1.47 18.39 -16.57
C GLY A 254 2.90 18.50 -16.06
N TYR A 255 3.70 17.48 -16.32
CA TYR A 255 5.10 17.43 -15.92
C TYR A 255 6.00 16.76 -16.96
N LEU A 256 7.30 17.07 -16.89
CA LEU A 256 8.36 16.40 -17.65
C LEU A 256 9.40 15.86 -16.69
N LEU A 257 9.95 14.69 -17.02
CA LEU A 257 11.10 14.15 -16.30
C LEU A 257 12.37 14.83 -16.80
N SER A 258 13.37 14.95 -15.94
CA SER A 258 14.69 15.48 -16.34
C SER A 258 15.29 14.71 -17.51
N ASP A 259 15.00 13.41 -17.58
CA ASP A 259 15.51 12.49 -18.60
C ASP A 259 14.86 12.75 -19.96
N ASP A 260 13.60 13.20 -19.98
CA ASP A 260 12.88 13.57 -21.22
C ASP A 260 13.49 14.80 -21.87
N LEU A 261 14.18 15.63 -21.08
CA LEU A 261 14.78 16.86 -21.57
C LEU A 261 16.09 16.60 -22.32
N HIS A 262 16.68 15.40 -22.40
CA HIS A 262 18.01 15.12 -23.01
C HIS A 262 18.23 15.65 -24.45
N PRO A 263 19.46 16.09 -24.82
CA PRO A 263 19.73 16.58 -26.17
C PRO A 263 19.56 15.42 -27.16
N GLY A 264 18.68 15.59 -28.15
CA GLY A 264 18.35 14.54 -29.12
C GLY A 264 17.11 13.71 -28.78
N SER A 265 16.47 13.95 -27.63
CA SER A 265 15.12 13.46 -27.37
C SER A 265 14.11 14.11 -28.33
N PRO A 266 13.02 13.41 -28.71
CA PRO A 266 11.87 14.00 -29.38
C PRO A 266 11.35 15.22 -28.58
N VAL A 267 10.53 16.07 -29.21
CA VAL A 267 9.86 17.16 -28.50
C VAL A 267 9.16 16.58 -27.26
N PRO A 268 9.56 17.00 -26.04
CA PRO A 268 9.09 16.34 -24.84
C PRO A 268 7.59 16.60 -24.66
N VAL A 269 6.82 15.52 -24.54
CA VAL A 269 5.38 15.59 -24.31
C VAL A 269 5.14 15.52 -22.81
N ALA A 270 4.43 16.52 -22.29
CA ALA A 270 4.11 16.57 -20.86
C ALA A 270 3.25 15.37 -20.46
N HIS A 271 3.66 14.69 -19.39
CA HIS A 271 2.83 13.70 -18.72
C HIS A 271 1.68 14.43 -17.99
N PRO A 272 0.44 13.96 -18.11
CA PRO A 272 -0.66 14.52 -17.33
C PRO A 272 -0.45 14.21 -15.84
N ILE A 273 -0.81 15.16 -14.97
CA ILE A 273 -0.83 14.92 -13.53
C ILE A 273 -2.17 14.29 -13.17
N LEU A 274 -2.13 13.03 -12.72
CA LEU A 274 -3.34 12.28 -12.40
C LEU A 274 -3.84 12.63 -11.00
N PRO A 275 -5.16 12.67 -10.75
CA PRO A 275 -5.71 12.92 -9.42
C PRO A 275 -5.15 11.96 -8.34
N GLN A 276 -4.94 10.70 -8.69
CA GLN A 276 -4.35 9.64 -7.85
C GLN A 276 -2.89 9.94 -7.47
N GLN A 277 -2.20 10.73 -8.27
CA GLN A 277 -0.82 11.14 -8.06
C GLN A 277 -0.71 12.33 -7.09
N THR A 278 -1.83 12.81 -6.53
CA THR A 278 -1.88 14.07 -5.81
C THR A 278 -2.30 13.95 -4.35
N VAL A 279 -1.80 14.85 -3.52
CA VAL A 279 -2.13 14.98 -2.09
C VAL A 279 -2.34 16.45 -1.72
N GLN A 280 -3.19 16.71 -0.73
CA GLN A 280 -3.26 18.05 -0.14
C GLN A 280 -2.02 18.31 0.71
N LEU A 281 -1.68 19.59 0.89
CA LEU A 281 -0.53 20.00 1.70
C LEU A 281 -0.53 19.43 3.13
N GLU A 282 -1.71 19.27 3.71
CA GLU A 282 -1.91 18.73 5.06
C GLU A 282 -2.18 17.21 5.09
N ASP A 283 -2.16 16.52 3.95
CA ASP A 283 -2.31 15.06 3.91
C ASP A 283 -1.13 14.41 4.64
N SER A 284 -1.40 13.27 5.28
CA SER A 284 -0.42 12.60 6.13
C SER A 284 0.75 12.04 5.32
N LEU A 285 1.90 11.84 5.97
CA LEU A 285 3.01 11.11 5.34
C LEU A 285 2.62 9.69 4.90
N SER A 286 1.65 9.05 5.55
CA SER A 286 1.14 7.74 5.12
C SER A 286 0.48 7.82 3.74
N ASP A 287 -0.26 8.89 3.45
CA ASP A 287 -0.89 9.11 2.16
C ASP A 287 0.14 9.44 1.08
N VAL A 288 1.17 10.22 1.43
CA VAL A 288 2.30 10.47 0.51
C VAL A 288 3.02 9.18 0.14
N ILE A 289 3.35 8.33 1.13
CA ILE A 289 3.98 7.02 0.88
C ILE A 289 3.06 6.10 0.09
N HIS A 290 1.75 6.18 0.31
CA HIS A 290 0.76 5.42 -0.46
C HIS A 290 0.80 5.81 -1.94
N VAL A 291 0.77 7.11 -2.27
CA VAL A 291 0.92 7.58 -3.65
C VAL A 291 2.26 7.15 -4.26
N LEU A 292 3.37 7.34 -3.52
CA LEU A 292 4.71 6.95 -3.97
C LEU A 292 4.89 5.43 -4.16
N SER A 293 3.96 4.62 -3.64
CA SER A 293 3.97 3.17 -3.84
C SER A 293 3.62 2.79 -5.27
N SER A 294 2.82 3.62 -5.97
CA SER A 294 2.35 3.38 -7.33
C SER A 294 2.87 4.42 -8.34
N PHE A 295 3.37 5.56 -7.87
CA PHE A 295 3.95 6.63 -8.70
C PHE A 295 5.37 6.98 -8.26
N SER A 296 6.21 7.44 -9.19
CA SER A 296 7.56 7.91 -8.85
C SER A 296 7.54 9.26 -8.13
N TYR A 297 6.50 10.06 -8.39
CA TYR A 297 6.27 11.38 -7.84
C TYR A 297 4.85 11.53 -7.32
N CYS A 298 4.70 12.31 -6.26
CA CYS A 298 3.45 12.70 -5.62
C CYS A 298 3.35 14.23 -5.65
N PHE A 299 2.34 14.78 -6.31
CA PHE A 299 2.16 16.22 -6.48
C PHE A 299 1.35 16.81 -5.32
N VAL A 300 1.82 17.93 -4.78
CA VAL A 300 1.24 18.55 -3.58
C VAL A 300 0.39 19.74 -3.98
N LEU A 301 -0.86 19.72 -3.53
CA LEU A 301 -1.88 20.73 -3.77
C LEU A 301 -2.01 21.68 -2.57
N LEU A 302 -2.24 22.95 -2.86
CA LEU A 302 -2.77 23.95 -1.93
C LEU A 302 -3.90 24.69 -2.62
N ASP A 303 -5.09 24.67 -2.03
CA ASP A 303 -6.30 25.29 -2.58
C ASP A 303 -6.57 24.91 -4.05
N GLY A 304 -6.36 23.62 -4.37
CA GLY A 304 -6.57 23.06 -5.71
C GLY A 304 -5.45 23.34 -6.72
N SER A 305 -4.43 24.12 -6.36
CA SER A 305 -3.28 24.42 -7.20
C SER A 305 -2.09 23.55 -6.83
N ILE A 306 -1.38 23.00 -7.83
CA ILE A 306 -0.13 22.27 -7.59
C ILE A 306 0.96 23.27 -7.21
N ILE A 307 1.53 23.11 -6.03
CA ILE A 307 2.60 23.98 -5.51
C ILE A 307 3.95 23.27 -5.43
N GLY A 308 3.95 21.94 -5.52
CA GLY A 308 5.10 21.16 -5.15
C GLY A 308 5.02 19.69 -5.54
N VAL A 309 6.11 19.00 -5.26
CA VAL A 309 6.27 17.58 -5.53
C VAL A 309 7.04 16.90 -4.41
N VAL A 310 6.73 15.64 -4.18
CA VAL A 310 7.48 14.70 -3.36
C VAL A 310 7.87 13.54 -4.26
N GLY A 311 9.15 13.22 -4.38
CA GLY A 311 9.65 11.97 -4.93
C GLY A 311 10.19 11.04 -3.84
N ARG A 312 10.55 9.80 -4.20
CA ARG A 312 11.17 8.85 -3.27
C ARG A 312 12.39 9.41 -2.53
N PRO A 313 13.31 10.19 -3.13
CA PRO A 313 14.45 10.76 -2.39
C PRO A 313 14.05 11.62 -1.18
N ASN A 314 12.86 12.23 -1.18
CA ASN A 314 12.40 13.04 -0.04
C ASN A 314 12.07 12.17 1.20
N VAL A 315 11.89 10.86 1.04
CA VAL A 315 11.69 9.91 2.15
C VAL A 315 12.98 9.72 2.98
N GLU A 316 14.14 10.08 2.42
CA GLU A 316 15.40 10.13 3.18
C GLU A 316 15.51 11.36 4.10
N LYS A 317 14.56 12.33 4.02
CA LYS A 317 14.60 13.51 4.88
C LYS A 317 14.52 13.11 6.38
N PRO A 318 15.25 13.81 7.27
CA PRO A 318 15.29 13.47 8.70
C PRO A 318 13.92 13.33 9.36
N VAL A 319 12.94 14.16 8.96
CA VAL A 319 11.56 14.12 9.49
C VAL A 319 10.87 12.78 9.21
N VAL A 320 11.02 12.22 8.00
CA VAL A 320 10.44 10.93 7.62
C VAL A 320 11.17 9.79 8.32
N ARG A 321 12.49 9.90 8.45
CA ARG A 321 13.29 8.90 9.18
C ARG A 321 12.89 8.84 10.66
N MET A 322 12.71 10.00 11.30
CA MET A 322 12.25 10.08 12.68
C MET A 322 10.83 9.52 12.84
N TRP A 323 9.94 9.84 11.91
CA TRP A 323 8.58 9.31 11.86
C TRP A 323 8.56 7.78 11.71
N LEU A 324 9.27 7.21 10.73
CA LEU A 324 9.39 5.76 10.53
C LEU A 324 10.05 5.06 11.73
N PHE A 325 11.08 5.65 12.32
CA PHE A 325 11.71 5.08 13.51
C PHE A 325 10.74 5.04 14.69
N GLY A 326 10.01 6.13 14.93
CA GLY A 326 8.95 6.16 15.93
C GLY A 326 7.89 5.08 15.69
N MET A 327 7.50 4.83 14.44
CA MET A 327 6.58 3.73 14.10
C MET A 327 7.10 2.36 14.49
N ILE A 328 8.38 2.08 14.26
CA ILE A 328 8.99 0.81 14.66
C ILE A 328 8.97 0.66 16.18
N ILE A 329 9.25 1.74 16.92
CA ILE A 329 9.17 1.73 18.38
C ILE A 329 7.74 1.45 18.85
N LEU A 330 6.73 2.04 18.21
CA LEU A 330 5.32 1.77 18.54
C LEU A 330 4.94 0.30 18.27
N VAL A 331 5.41 -0.28 17.17
CA VAL A 331 5.23 -1.71 16.88
C VAL A 331 5.91 -2.57 17.95
N GLU A 332 7.13 -2.23 18.36
CA GLU A 332 7.85 -2.94 19.42
C GLU A 332 7.07 -2.90 20.75
N MET A 333 6.56 -1.72 21.13
CA MET A 333 5.77 -1.54 22.35
C MET A 333 4.47 -2.36 22.31
N ALA A 334 3.75 -2.34 21.19
CA ALA A 334 2.54 -3.14 21.02
C ALA A 334 2.83 -4.65 21.09
N VAL A 335 3.97 -5.08 20.57
CA VAL A 335 4.43 -6.47 20.64
C VAL A 335 4.76 -6.89 22.06
N VAL A 336 5.49 -6.08 22.82
CA VAL A 336 5.80 -6.33 24.24
C VAL A 336 4.51 -6.47 25.06
N GLU A 337 3.57 -5.54 24.89
CA GLU A 337 2.29 -5.56 25.58
C GLU A 337 1.49 -6.83 25.25
N SER A 338 1.46 -7.21 23.97
CA SER A 338 0.79 -8.43 23.55
C SER A 338 1.44 -9.69 24.13
N ILE A 339 2.76 -9.74 24.27
CA ILE A 339 3.44 -10.87 24.91
C ILE A 339 3.03 -10.95 26.38
N ARG A 340 3.05 -9.83 27.11
CA ARG A 340 2.63 -9.79 28.53
C ARG A 340 1.21 -10.30 28.72
N ARG A 341 0.29 -9.90 27.83
CA ARG A 341 -1.13 -10.28 27.92
C ARG A 341 -1.39 -11.76 27.62
N HIS A 342 -0.67 -12.35 26.66
CA HIS A 342 -0.97 -13.70 26.17
C HIS A 342 0.01 -14.78 26.68
N LEU A 343 1.18 -14.38 27.20
CA LEU A 343 2.21 -15.25 27.75
C LEU A 343 2.68 -14.69 29.12
N PRO A 344 1.82 -14.70 30.15
CA PRO A 344 2.14 -14.17 31.47
C PRO A 344 3.19 -15.02 32.20
N ASP A 345 3.67 -14.52 33.34
CA ASP A 345 4.57 -15.22 34.28
C ASP A 345 5.89 -15.74 33.67
N GLY A 346 6.34 -15.10 32.59
CA GLY A 346 7.59 -15.46 31.93
C GLY A 346 7.50 -16.69 31.02
N ALA A 347 6.30 -17.19 30.70
CA ALA A 347 6.10 -18.32 29.77
C ALA A 347 6.75 -18.09 28.40
N TRP A 348 6.97 -16.84 28.00
CA TRP A 348 7.68 -16.49 26.77
C TRP A 348 9.17 -16.88 26.78
N GLN A 349 9.80 -17.04 27.95
CA GLN A 349 11.23 -17.32 28.07
C GLN A 349 11.63 -18.65 27.42
N GLU A 350 10.74 -19.65 27.45
CA GLU A 350 10.95 -20.96 26.82
C GLU A 350 11.17 -20.88 25.29
N PHE A 351 10.75 -19.77 24.67
CA PHE A 351 10.88 -19.56 23.22
C PHE A 351 12.12 -18.76 22.83
N VAL A 352 12.96 -18.40 23.80
CA VAL A 352 14.19 -17.64 23.59
C VAL A 352 15.38 -18.50 24.00
N SER A 353 16.46 -18.48 23.23
CA SER A 353 17.63 -19.30 23.56
C SER A 353 18.30 -18.81 24.84
N GLU A 354 18.87 -19.74 25.63
CA GLU A 354 19.59 -19.41 26.88
C GLU A 354 20.69 -18.36 26.68
N GLY A 355 21.41 -18.39 25.55
CA GLY A 355 22.41 -17.37 25.23
C GLY A 355 21.83 -15.95 25.09
N ARG A 356 20.61 -15.82 24.54
CA ARG A 356 19.89 -14.54 24.43
C ARG A 356 19.31 -14.12 25.78
N LEU A 357 18.74 -15.06 26.54
CA LEU A 357 18.25 -14.81 27.91
C LEU A 357 19.37 -14.33 28.83
N ASN A 358 20.55 -14.94 28.78
CA ASN A 358 21.69 -14.53 29.60
C ASN A 358 22.14 -13.09 29.29
N LYS A 359 22.13 -12.68 28.02
CA LYS A 359 22.39 -11.27 27.65
C LYS A 359 21.32 -10.32 28.19
N ALA A 360 20.04 -10.72 28.12
CA ALA A 360 18.95 -9.92 28.67
C ALA A 360 19.04 -9.82 30.21
N ARG A 361 19.40 -10.90 30.91
CA ARG A 361 19.63 -10.92 32.38
C ARG A 361 20.77 -9.96 32.75
N GLN A 362 21.89 -9.98 32.01
CA GLN A 362 22.99 -9.02 32.22
C GLN A 362 22.55 -7.56 32.05
N LEU A 363 21.73 -7.27 31.04
CA LEU A 363 21.17 -5.92 30.84
C LEU A 363 20.21 -5.54 31.98
N LEU A 364 19.39 -6.47 32.47
CA LEU A 364 18.47 -6.24 33.58
C LEU A 364 19.22 -5.98 34.89
N GLU A 365 20.28 -6.74 35.17
CA GLU A 365 21.18 -6.51 36.31
C GLU A 365 21.78 -5.11 36.26
N GLU A 366 22.27 -4.68 35.10
CA GLU A 366 22.83 -3.33 34.89
C GLU A 366 21.78 -2.24 35.10
N ARG A 367 20.55 -2.43 34.59
CA ARG A 367 19.44 -1.49 34.81
C ARG A 367 19.07 -1.40 36.29
N THR A 368 18.95 -2.54 36.96
CA THR A 368 18.64 -2.62 38.39
C THR A 368 19.71 -1.91 39.22
N ARG A 369 21.00 -2.12 38.90
CA ARG A 369 22.13 -1.42 39.52
C ARG A 369 22.03 0.10 39.38
N ARG A 370 21.56 0.59 38.23
CA ARG A 370 21.33 2.02 37.96
C ARG A 370 19.99 2.54 38.47
N LYS A 371 19.20 1.71 39.18
CA LYS A 371 17.83 2.02 39.61
C LYS A 371 16.90 2.41 38.45
N LEU A 372 17.17 1.86 37.27
CA LEU A 372 16.32 1.97 36.10
C LEU A 372 15.29 0.84 36.15
N GLY A 373 14.00 1.18 36.04
CA GLY A 373 12.93 0.20 35.99
C GLY A 373 12.92 -0.64 34.69
N GLY A 374 12.00 -1.60 34.64
CA GLY A 374 11.80 -2.53 33.53
C GLY A 374 11.95 -3.99 33.96
N ASP A 375 11.53 -4.90 33.09
CA ASP A 375 11.60 -6.34 33.31
C ASP A 375 12.57 -7.02 32.32
N LEU A 376 12.64 -8.36 32.39
CA LEU A 376 13.51 -9.14 31.51
C LEU A 376 13.08 -9.06 30.03
N LEU A 377 11.78 -8.91 29.76
CA LEU A 377 11.24 -8.78 28.41
C LEU A 377 11.69 -7.47 27.76
N ASP A 378 11.72 -6.37 28.53
CA ASP A 378 12.20 -5.07 28.05
C ASP A 378 13.66 -5.13 27.56
N CYS A 379 14.47 -6.03 28.15
CA CYS A 379 15.89 -6.21 27.86
C CYS A 379 16.18 -7.10 26.64
N LEU A 380 15.15 -7.73 26.05
CA LEU A 380 15.31 -8.48 24.81
C LEU A 380 15.54 -7.57 23.59
N GLN A 381 16.18 -8.12 22.56
CA GLN A 381 16.28 -7.44 21.27
C GLN A 381 14.92 -7.44 20.55
N PHE A 382 14.73 -6.47 19.67
CA PHE A 382 13.54 -6.34 18.84
C PHE A 382 13.20 -7.64 18.08
N SER A 383 14.20 -8.28 17.44
CA SER A 383 13.99 -9.52 16.69
C SER A 383 13.55 -10.68 17.58
N ASP A 384 14.05 -10.77 18.81
CA ASP A 384 13.65 -11.79 19.80
C ASP A 384 12.19 -11.55 20.25
N LYS A 385 11.82 -10.30 20.56
CA LYS A 385 10.44 -9.91 20.93
C LYS A 385 9.45 -10.23 19.80
N MET A 386 9.77 -9.82 18.57
CA MET A 386 8.94 -10.09 17.39
C MET A 386 8.78 -11.59 17.13
N ALA A 387 9.84 -12.39 17.30
CA ALA A 387 9.78 -13.83 17.11
C ALA A 387 8.82 -14.50 18.10
N VAL A 388 8.90 -14.13 19.39
CA VAL A 388 7.97 -14.62 20.42
C VAL A 388 6.53 -14.28 20.03
N ALA A 389 6.24 -13.00 19.76
CA ALA A 389 4.89 -12.57 19.44
C ALA A 389 4.32 -13.25 18.19
N MET A 390 5.05 -13.19 17.07
CA MET A 390 4.52 -13.66 15.79
C MET A 390 4.40 -15.18 15.69
N LEU A 391 5.22 -15.94 16.43
CA LEU A 391 5.23 -17.41 16.35
C LEU A 391 4.39 -18.08 17.44
N ARG A 392 4.03 -17.37 18.52
CA ARG A 392 3.45 -17.98 19.72
C ARG A 392 2.16 -17.31 20.21
N VAL A 393 1.94 -16.04 19.91
CA VAL A 393 0.68 -15.37 20.26
C VAL A 393 -0.36 -15.62 19.15
N ALA A 394 -1.49 -16.24 19.50
CA ALA A 394 -2.53 -16.64 18.56
C ALA A 394 -3.00 -15.48 17.66
N THR A 395 -3.21 -14.31 18.26
CA THR A 395 -3.60 -13.06 17.58
C THR A 395 -2.65 -12.65 16.44
N PHE A 396 -1.37 -13.01 16.54
CA PHE A 396 -0.39 -12.76 15.47
C PHE A 396 -0.22 -13.95 14.52
N LYS A 397 -0.48 -15.19 14.95
CA LYS A 397 -0.59 -16.33 13.99
C LYS A 397 -1.73 -16.11 12.99
N GLU A 398 -2.84 -15.54 13.45
CA GLU A 398 -3.99 -15.19 12.62
C GLU A 398 -3.74 -13.97 11.72
N SER A 399 -2.65 -13.22 11.92
CA SER A 399 -2.30 -12.03 11.11
C SER A 399 -1.83 -12.34 9.68
N GLY A 400 -1.95 -13.60 9.24
CA GLY A 400 -1.90 -13.98 7.83
C GLY A 400 -0.53 -14.36 7.27
N PHE A 401 0.44 -14.74 8.11
CA PHE A 401 1.72 -15.25 7.60
C PHE A 401 1.63 -16.74 7.27
N ALA A 402 1.76 -17.07 5.99
CA ALA A 402 1.56 -18.42 5.45
C ALA A 402 2.54 -19.49 5.99
N SER A 403 3.66 -19.11 6.62
CA SER A 403 4.62 -20.06 7.23
C SER A 403 5.56 -19.41 8.25
N ALA A 404 6.17 -20.21 9.12
CA ALA A 404 7.21 -19.75 10.05
C ALA A 404 8.43 -19.12 9.35
N ALA A 405 8.75 -19.59 8.13
CA ALA A 405 9.81 -19.01 7.31
C ALA A 405 9.44 -17.60 6.82
N ALA A 406 8.19 -17.39 6.39
CA ALA A 406 7.68 -16.07 6.02
C ALA A 406 7.71 -15.10 7.21
N THR A 407 7.31 -15.55 8.40
CA THR A 407 7.41 -14.76 9.63
C THR A 407 8.86 -14.36 9.92
N LYS A 408 9.81 -15.30 9.83
CA LYS A 408 11.24 -15.00 10.06
C LYS A 408 11.79 -13.98 9.06
N LYS A 409 11.35 -14.03 7.79
CA LYS A 409 11.71 -13.07 6.75
C LYS A 409 11.26 -11.65 7.13
N VAL A 410 9.99 -11.50 7.54
CA VAL A 410 9.43 -10.20 7.94
C VAL A 410 10.13 -9.61 9.17
N ILE A 411 10.46 -10.45 10.16
CA ILE A 411 11.22 -10.02 11.34
C ILE A 411 12.59 -9.45 10.91
N LYS A 412 13.29 -10.15 10.02
CA LYS A 412 14.60 -9.72 9.51
C LYS A 412 14.49 -8.42 8.70
N GLU A 413 13.43 -8.28 7.91
CA GLU A 413 13.15 -7.07 7.12
C GLU A 413 12.87 -5.84 8.01
N LEU A 414 12.08 -5.98 9.07
CA LEU A 414 11.84 -4.91 10.04
C LEU A 414 13.09 -4.56 10.85
N GLU A 415 13.89 -5.58 11.22
CA GLU A 415 15.17 -5.37 11.89
C GLU A 415 16.17 -4.62 10.99
N SER A 416 16.21 -4.97 9.69
CA SER A 416 16.99 -4.25 8.68
C SER A 416 16.57 -2.79 8.60
N LEU A 417 15.29 -2.51 8.38
CA LEU A 417 14.76 -1.14 8.28
C LEU A 417 15.08 -0.34 9.55
N ARG A 418 14.89 -0.91 10.75
CA ARG A 418 15.23 -0.26 12.04
C ARG A 418 16.69 0.15 12.10
N ASN A 419 17.60 -0.75 11.70
CA ASN A 419 19.03 -0.49 11.74
C ASN A 419 19.44 0.55 10.68
N ASN A 420 18.89 0.46 9.47
CA ASN A 420 19.16 1.40 8.38
C ASN A 420 18.68 2.81 8.75
N LEU A 421 17.52 2.92 9.41
CA LEU A 421 17.01 4.17 9.99
C LEU A 421 17.96 4.76 11.04
N ALA A 422 18.46 3.94 11.96
CA ALA A 422 19.37 4.36 13.02
C ALA A 422 20.77 4.78 12.51
N HIS A 423 21.24 4.21 11.39
CA HIS A 423 22.60 4.41 10.87
C HIS A 423 22.70 5.37 9.69
N GLY A 424 21.62 6.05 9.28
CA GLY A 424 21.67 6.99 8.16
C GLY A 424 21.80 6.33 6.79
N GLN A 425 21.48 5.04 6.66
CA GLN A 425 21.62 4.29 5.41
C GLN A 425 20.41 4.52 4.49
N ASP A 426 20.59 4.27 3.18
CA ASP A 426 19.56 4.39 2.15
C ASP A 426 18.44 3.37 2.38
N ILE A 427 17.28 3.89 2.81
CA ILE A 427 16.07 3.12 3.11
C ILE A 427 15.16 3.00 1.89
N THR A 428 15.27 3.90 0.92
CA THR A 428 14.43 3.87 -0.29
C THR A 428 14.82 2.77 -1.27
N ARG A 429 16.09 2.39 -1.34
CA ARG A 429 16.52 1.29 -2.22
C ARG A 429 16.28 -0.08 -1.63
N ASN A 430 16.49 -0.23 -0.32
CA ASN A 430 16.56 -1.54 0.32
C ASN A 430 15.29 -1.91 1.10
N ASP A 431 14.57 -0.91 1.62
CA ASP A 431 13.48 -1.10 2.57
C ASP A 431 12.13 -0.54 2.09
N TRP A 432 12.02 -0.12 0.82
CA TRP A 432 10.78 0.46 0.28
C TRP A 432 9.55 -0.43 0.46
N PRO A 433 9.58 -1.75 0.12
CA PRO A 433 8.43 -2.62 0.37
C PRO A 433 8.02 -2.70 1.85
N GLN A 434 8.97 -2.59 2.76
CA GLN A 434 8.78 -2.63 4.20
C GLN A 434 8.14 -1.33 4.68
N ILE A 435 8.61 -0.19 4.19
CA ILE A 435 8.04 1.13 4.45
C ILE A 435 6.58 1.16 4.02
N VAL A 436 6.27 0.82 2.76
CA VAL A 436 4.89 0.80 2.23
C VAL A 436 3.98 -0.14 3.04
N ARG A 437 4.48 -1.34 3.39
CA ARG A 437 3.69 -2.30 4.17
C ARG A 437 3.43 -1.82 5.59
N MET A 438 4.42 -1.21 6.23
CA MET A 438 4.29 -0.68 7.58
C MET A 438 3.29 0.48 7.60
N THR A 439 3.39 1.41 6.64
CA THR A 439 2.48 2.56 6.55
C THR A 439 1.04 2.14 6.26
N ARG A 440 0.81 1.23 5.29
CA ARG A 440 -0.54 0.68 5.01
C ARG A 440 -1.20 0.03 6.24
N ARG A 441 -0.42 -0.45 7.22
CA ARG A 441 -0.92 -1.15 8.41
C ARG A 441 -1.06 -0.24 9.65
N LEU A 442 -0.67 1.03 9.59
CA LEU A 442 -0.71 1.96 10.72
C LEU A 442 -2.09 2.11 11.35
N HIS A 443 -3.12 2.19 10.54
CA HIS A 443 -4.52 2.33 10.94
C HIS A 443 -4.99 1.18 11.84
N MET A 444 -4.37 -0.01 11.74
CA MET A 444 -4.69 -1.15 12.60
C MET A 444 -4.12 -1.00 14.02
N LEU A 445 -3.03 -0.24 14.19
CA LEU A 445 -2.46 0.05 15.51
C LEU A 445 -3.29 1.08 16.28
N LEU A 446 -4.03 1.95 15.59
CA LEU A 446 -4.90 2.97 16.16
C LEU A 446 -6.28 2.46 16.60
N LYS A 447 -6.69 1.26 16.16
CA LYS A 447 -8.04 0.71 16.35
C LYS A 447 -8.16 -0.37 17.42
N ARG A 448 -7.06 -0.75 18.07
CA ARG A 448 -7.03 -1.81 19.08
C ARG A 448 -6.88 -1.26 20.46
#